data_AF-A0A533YD87-F1
#
_entry.id   AF-A0A533YD87-F1
#
_cell.length_a   1.000
_cell.length_b   1.000
_cell.length_c   1.000
_cell.angle_alpha   90.00
_cell.angle_beta   90.00
_cell.angle_gamma   90.00
#
_symmetry.space_group_name_H-M   'P 1'
#
loop_
_entity.id
_entity.type
_entity.pdbx_description
1 polymer ?
#
loop_
_entity_poly.entity_id
_entity_poly.type
_entity_poly.pdbx_seq_one_letter_code
_entity_poly.pdbx_strand_id
1 'polypeptide(L)'
;MHKPRTRPGVDAIRRWNEIAINASGLDHTPVAPGENRVFGEQLGPTRSSRAMAIAHIAIFDVVNAIVGGFHGYTGIPAVHAASLDAAVAQAAHDVLVALYPSQSGSFDMLLAEDFSQIRDGRFKTNGMALGQKAAAAIL
;
A
#
# COMPACT_ATOMS: atom_id res chain seq x y z
N MET A 1 25.86 -10.72 -16.70
CA MET A 1 24.43 -10.43 -16.41
C MET A 1 24.35 -9.14 -15.60
N HIS A 2 23.81 -8.07 -16.17
CA HIS A 2 23.63 -6.79 -15.50
C HIS A 2 22.30 -6.84 -14.73
N LYS A 3 22.34 -6.92 -13.40
CA LYS A 3 21.12 -6.83 -12.56
C LYS A 3 20.55 -5.42 -12.73
N PRO A 4 19.29 -5.23 -13.16
CA PRO A 4 18.74 -3.89 -13.34
C PRO A 4 18.86 -3.10 -12.03
N ARG A 5 19.23 -1.82 -12.13
CA ARG A 5 19.35 -0.92 -10.97
C ARG A 5 17.94 -0.69 -10.42
N THR A 6 17.64 -1.31 -9.29
CA THR A 6 16.42 -1.06 -8.49
C THR A 6 16.39 0.42 -8.10
N ARG A 7 15.29 1.11 -8.37
CA ARG A 7 15.10 2.50 -7.92
C ARG A 7 14.26 2.44 -6.65
N PRO A 8 14.85 2.73 -5.47
CA PRO A 8 14.12 2.72 -4.21
C PRO A 8 12.85 3.57 -4.32
N GLY A 9 11.73 3.06 -3.82
CA GLY A 9 10.39 3.65 -3.91
C GLY A 9 9.62 3.28 -5.17
N VAL A 10 10.24 3.26 -6.36
CA VAL A 10 9.54 2.95 -7.62
C VAL A 10 9.10 1.49 -7.66
N ASP A 11 9.95 0.59 -7.16
CA ASP A 11 9.66 -0.84 -7.13
C ASP A 11 8.52 -1.16 -6.14
N ALA A 12 8.51 -0.52 -4.96
CA ALA A 12 7.42 -0.64 -3.99
C ALA A 12 6.08 -0.13 -4.55
N ILE A 13 6.06 1.04 -5.22
CA ILE A 13 4.84 1.59 -5.83
C ILE A 13 4.28 0.61 -6.88
N ARG A 14 5.14 0.08 -7.76
CA ARG A 14 4.71 -0.89 -8.78
C ARG A 14 4.11 -2.14 -8.15
N ARG A 15 4.82 -2.73 -7.18
CA ARG A 15 4.40 -3.96 -6.49
C ARG A 15 3.05 -3.77 -5.79
N TRP A 16 2.86 -2.69 -5.04
CA TRP A 16 1.60 -2.45 -4.34
C TRP A 16 0.45 -2.06 -5.26
N ASN A 17 0.72 -1.46 -6.42
CA ASN A 17 -0.29 -1.32 -7.47
C ASN A 17 -0.73 -2.69 -8.02
N GLU A 18 0.21 -3.59 -8.30
CA GLU A 18 -0.11 -4.97 -8.74
C GLU A 18 -0.93 -5.71 -7.68
N ILE A 19 -0.56 -5.60 -6.39
CA ILE A 19 -1.32 -6.19 -5.27
C ILE A 19 -2.74 -5.61 -5.20
N ALA A 20 -2.90 -4.29 -5.33
CA ALA A 20 -4.21 -3.63 -5.31
C ALA A 20 -5.11 -4.08 -6.48
N ILE A 21 -4.54 -4.22 -7.68
CA ILE A 21 -5.26 -4.75 -8.85
C ILE A 21 -5.69 -6.21 -8.62
N ASN A 22 -4.78 -7.05 -8.11
CA ASN A 22 -5.07 -8.44 -7.80
C ASN A 22 -6.15 -8.56 -6.72
N ALA A 23 -6.12 -7.70 -5.70
CA ALA A 23 -7.13 -7.66 -4.65
C ALA A 23 -8.52 -7.34 -5.21
N SER A 24 -8.61 -6.34 -6.11
CA SER A 24 -9.85 -6.04 -6.82
C SER A 24 -10.29 -7.21 -7.70
N GLY A 25 -9.37 -7.89 -8.38
CA GLY A 25 -9.68 -9.07 -9.21
C GLY A 25 -10.26 -10.22 -8.40
N LEU A 26 -9.63 -10.55 -7.26
CA LEU A 26 -10.11 -11.58 -6.35
C LEU A 26 -11.47 -11.22 -5.76
N ASP A 27 -11.69 -9.95 -5.41
CA ASP A 27 -12.98 -9.46 -4.91
C ASP A 27 -14.13 -9.62 -5.92
N HIS A 28 -13.81 -9.60 -7.22
CA HIS A 28 -14.76 -9.85 -8.32
C HIS A 28 -14.88 -11.35 -8.70
N THR A 29 -14.13 -12.22 -8.04
CA THR A 29 -14.15 -13.67 -8.27
C THR A 29 -15.12 -14.35 -7.30
N PRO A 30 -16.13 -15.10 -7.78
CA PRO A 30 -17.03 -15.86 -6.92
C PRO A 30 -16.26 -16.76 -5.95
N VAL A 31 -16.74 -16.86 -4.72
CA VAL A 31 -16.10 -17.67 -3.66
C VAL A 31 -16.24 -19.15 -3.97
N ALA A 32 -15.14 -19.89 -3.92
CA ALA A 32 -15.14 -21.33 -4.20
C ALA A 32 -15.70 -22.13 -3.01
N PRO A 33 -16.24 -23.35 -3.23
CA PRO A 33 -16.64 -24.22 -2.12
C PRO A 33 -15.47 -24.48 -1.15
N GLY A 34 -15.70 -24.21 0.14
CA GLY A 34 -14.70 -24.38 1.19
C GLY A 34 -13.78 -23.17 1.43
N GLU A 35 -13.89 -22.11 0.64
CA GLU A 35 -13.20 -20.84 0.87
C GLU A 35 -13.95 -20.00 1.90
N ASN A 36 -13.23 -19.42 2.87
CA ASN A 36 -13.79 -18.53 3.90
C ASN A 36 -13.48 -17.05 3.61
N ARG A 37 -13.79 -16.61 2.39
CA ARG A 37 -13.61 -15.22 1.92
C ARG A 37 -14.97 -14.53 1.78
N VAL A 38 -15.01 -13.22 2.05
CA VAL A 38 -16.18 -12.39 1.77
C VAL A 38 -16.19 -12.02 0.30
N PHE A 39 -17.31 -12.28 -0.39
CA PHE A 39 -17.48 -11.87 -1.78
C PHE A 39 -17.91 -10.41 -1.87
N GLY A 40 -17.17 -9.59 -2.64
CA GLY A 40 -17.64 -8.30 -3.11
C GLY A 40 -17.55 -7.15 -2.09
N GLU A 41 -16.44 -7.03 -1.38
CA GLU A 41 -16.11 -5.95 -0.45
C GLU A 41 -15.96 -4.59 -1.15
N GLN A 42 -15.53 -4.54 -2.41
CA GLN A 42 -15.47 -3.34 -3.25
C GLN A 42 -16.00 -3.62 -4.67
N LEU A 43 -17.01 -4.49 -4.78
CA LEU A 43 -17.56 -4.96 -6.06
C LEU A 43 -18.12 -3.82 -6.93
N GLY A 44 -17.88 -3.95 -8.23
CA GLY A 44 -18.43 -3.06 -9.23
C GLY A 44 -17.54 -1.83 -9.49
N PRO A 45 -17.72 -1.18 -10.65
CA PRO A 45 -16.78 -0.19 -11.16
C PRO A 45 -16.61 1.03 -10.25
N THR A 46 -17.66 1.44 -9.53
CA THR A 46 -17.60 2.62 -8.66
C THR A 46 -16.80 2.36 -7.38
N ARG A 47 -17.05 1.24 -6.70
CA ARG A 47 -16.36 0.92 -5.43
C ARG A 47 -14.91 0.54 -5.68
N SER A 48 -14.63 -0.24 -6.72
CA SER A 48 -13.26 -0.61 -7.08
C SER A 48 -12.42 0.61 -7.49
N SER A 49 -12.98 1.53 -8.29
CA SER A 49 -12.31 2.78 -8.64
C SER A 49 -12.02 3.65 -7.40
N ARG A 50 -13.00 3.78 -6.48
CA ARG A 50 -12.79 4.49 -5.21
C ARG A 50 -11.69 3.83 -4.38
N ALA A 51 -11.66 2.50 -4.29
CA ALA A 51 -10.63 1.78 -3.56
C ALA A 51 -9.22 2.03 -4.13
N MET A 52 -9.08 2.00 -5.46
CA MET A 52 -7.81 2.32 -6.12
C MET A 52 -7.39 3.78 -5.87
N ALA A 53 -8.33 4.71 -5.87
CA ALA A 53 -8.06 6.12 -5.58
C ALA A 53 -7.54 6.32 -4.15
N ILE A 54 -8.18 5.70 -3.15
CA ILE A 54 -7.76 5.79 -1.74
C ILE A 54 -6.34 5.23 -1.57
N ALA A 55 -6.06 4.05 -2.14
CA ALA A 55 -4.74 3.44 -2.06
C ALA A 55 -3.66 4.35 -2.67
N HIS A 56 -3.91 4.91 -3.85
CA HIS A 56 -2.93 5.76 -4.52
C HIS A 56 -2.80 7.15 -3.90
N ILE A 57 -3.84 7.68 -3.26
CA ILE A 57 -3.73 8.92 -2.47
C ILE A 57 -2.83 8.69 -1.25
N ALA A 58 -3.01 7.59 -0.51
CA ALA A 58 -2.14 7.26 0.62
C ALA A 58 -0.68 7.08 0.18
N ILE A 59 -0.44 6.36 -0.92
CA ILE A 59 0.90 6.20 -1.52
C ILE A 59 1.47 7.54 -1.96
N PHE A 60 0.68 8.39 -2.61
CA PHE A 60 1.12 9.72 -3.05
C PHE A 60 1.51 10.59 -1.86
N ASP A 61 0.71 10.62 -0.80
CA ASP A 61 1.00 11.46 0.36
C ASP A 61 2.29 11.06 1.07
N VAL A 62 2.62 9.76 1.17
CA VAL A 62 3.93 9.35 1.71
C VAL A 62 5.09 9.70 0.79
N VAL A 63 4.92 9.54 -0.53
CA VAL A 63 5.94 9.92 -1.52
C VAL A 63 6.19 11.42 -1.45
N ASN A 64 5.13 12.22 -1.45
CA ASN A 64 5.22 13.67 -1.39
C ASN A 64 5.75 14.17 -0.04
N ALA A 65 5.45 13.50 1.07
CA ALA A 65 6.03 13.84 2.36
C ALA A 65 7.56 13.64 2.40
N ILE A 66 8.08 12.61 1.73
CA ILE A 66 9.53 12.29 1.73
C ILE A 66 10.29 13.05 0.63
N VAL A 67 9.74 13.06 -0.58
CA VAL A 67 10.40 13.60 -1.79
C VAL A 67 10.03 15.06 -2.04
N GLY A 68 8.82 15.47 -1.66
CA GLY A 68 8.29 16.80 -1.92
C GLY A 68 7.90 17.05 -3.38
N GLY A 69 7.56 18.32 -3.66
CA GLY A 69 7.31 18.82 -5.01
C GLY A 69 5.84 19.15 -5.31
N PHE A 70 4.90 18.70 -4.47
CA PHE A 70 3.47 18.89 -4.69
C PHE A 70 2.72 19.23 -3.39
N HIS A 71 1.46 19.64 -3.51
CA HIS A 71 0.55 19.72 -2.37
C HIS A 71 -0.03 18.33 -2.07
N GLY A 72 0.06 17.89 -0.82
CA GLY A 72 -0.56 16.63 -0.37
C GLY A 72 -2.09 16.73 -0.31
N TYR A 73 -2.78 15.59 -0.39
CA TYR A 73 -4.24 15.52 -0.32
C TYR A 73 -4.77 15.55 1.11
N THR A 74 -4.05 14.92 2.05
CA THR A 74 -4.52 14.74 3.44
C THR A 74 -3.74 15.57 4.47
N GLY A 75 -2.86 16.47 4.02
CA GLY A 75 -2.12 17.37 4.91
C GLY A 75 -0.98 16.69 5.69
N ILE A 76 -0.49 15.54 5.23
CA ILE A 76 0.70 14.90 5.78
C ILE A 76 1.91 15.86 5.64
N PRO A 77 2.57 16.23 6.75
CA PRO A 77 3.71 17.15 6.70
C PRO A 77 4.93 16.46 6.09
N ALA A 78 5.86 17.27 5.58
CA ALA A 78 7.14 16.76 5.10
C ALA A 78 7.89 16.00 6.19
N VAL A 79 8.52 14.88 5.83
CA VAL A 79 9.27 14.00 6.72
C VAL A 79 10.67 13.78 6.15
N HIS A 80 11.66 13.98 6.99
CA HIS A 80 13.04 13.62 6.68
C HIS A 80 13.40 12.28 7.34
N ALA A 81 14.33 11.55 6.72
CA ALA A 81 14.87 10.30 7.25
C ALA A 81 13.82 9.18 7.47
N ALA A 82 13.02 8.91 6.44
CA ALA A 82 12.15 7.73 6.35
C ALA A 82 12.53 6.89 5.12
N SER A 83 12.36 5.57 5.22
CA SER A 83 12.46 4.66 4.08
C SER A 83 11.20 4.82 3.22
N LEU A 84 11.39 5.21 1.96
CA LEU A 84 10.28 5.34 1.00
C LEU A 84 9.60 3.99 0.73
N ASP A 85 10.39 2.92 0.59
CA ASP A 85 9.85 1.56 0.39
C ASP A 85 8.97 1.14 1.57
N ALA A 86 9.42 1.35 2.81
CA ALA A 86 8.64 0.99 4.00
C ALA A 86 7.36 1.84 4.12
N ALA A 87 7.43 3.13 3.78
CA ALA A 87 6.28 4.03 3.86
C ALA A 87 5.20 3.70 2.82
N VAL A 88 5.61 3.44 1.57
CA VAL A 88 4.70 3.03 0.50
C VAL A 88 4.05 1.70 0.83
N ALA A 89 4.84 0.71 1.26
CA ALA A 89 4.33 -0.62 1.57
C ALA A 89 3.32 -0.58 2.72
N GLN A 90 3.64 0.10 3.82
CA GLN A 90 2.74 0.23 4.96
C GLN A 90 1.46 1.00 4.62
N ALA A 91 1.56 2.11 3.88
CA ALA A 91 0.38 2.89 3.48
C ALA A 91 -0.59 2.09 2.62
N ALA A 92 -0.06 1.39 1.61
CA ALA A 92 -0.86 0.55 0.72
C ALA A 92 -1.47 -0.63 1.46
N HIS A 93 -0.67 -1.30 2.31
CA HIS A 93 -1.13 -2.39 3.16
C HIS A 93 -2.34 -1.99 4.00
N ASP A 94 -2.22 -0.93 4.79
CA ASP A 94 -3.26 -0.56 5.76
C ASP A 94 -4.55 -0.13 5.06
N VAL A 95 -4.46 0.57 3.92
CA VAL A 95 -5.62 0.87 3.08
C VAL A 95 -6.27 -0.41 2.54
N LEU A 96 -5.48 -1.34 2.01
CA LEU A 96 -6.02 -2.57 1.43
C LEU A 96 -6.63 -3.48 2.49
N VAL A 97 -6.05 -3.57 3.68
CA VAL A 97 -6.66 -4.28 4.83
C VAL A 97 -8.01 -3.68 5.21
N ALA A 98 -8.10 -2.34 5.25
CA ALA A 98 -9.36 -1.67 5.59
C ALA A 98 -10.44 -1.84 4.51
N LEU A 99 -10.05 -1.86 3.23
CA LEU A 99 -10.99 -1.93 2.11
C LEU A 99 -11.35 -3.36 1.69
N TYR A 100 -10.45 -4.33 1.91
CA TYR A 100 -10.63 -5.76 1.62
C TYR A 100 -10.28 -6.64 2.85
N PRO A 101 -11.01 -6.53 3.98
CA PRO A 101 -10.70 -7.27 5.21
C PRO A 101 -10.52 -8.78 5.03
N SER A 102 -11.29 -9.40 4.13
CA SER A 102 -11.20 -10.83 3.84
C SER A 102 -9.85 -11.29 3.25
N GLN A 103 -9.04 -10.34 2.77
CA GLN A 103 -7.74 -10.58 2.16
C GLN A 103 -6.57 -10.15 3.06
N SER A 104 -6.84 -9.66 4.28
CA SER A 104 -5.86 -9.13 5.23
C SER A 104 -4.64 -10.03 5.44
N GLY A 105 -4.85 -11.32 5.70
CA GLY A 105 -3.74 -12.26 5.91
C GLY A 105 -2.77 -12.36 4.72
N SER A 106 -3.24 -12.17 3.49
CA SER A 106 -2.36 -12.11 2.31
C SER A 106 -1.56 -10.82 2.27
N PHE A 107 -2.17 -9.68 2.61
CA PHE A 107 -1.47 -8.41 2.68
C PHE A 107 -0.43 -8.39 3.79
N ASP A 108 -0.74 -8.95 4.96
CA ASP A 108 0.20 -9.07 6.09
C ASP A 108 1.47 -9.82 5.67
N MET A 109 1.32 -10.94 4.92
CA MET A 109 2.46 -11.70 4.40
C MET A 109 3.28 -10.91 3.38
N LEU A 110 2.63 -10.19 2.46
CA LEU A 110 3.31 -9.38 1.44
C LEU A 110 4.07 -8.20 2.05
N LEU A 111 3.51 -7.57 3.09
CA LEU A 111 4.19 -6.52 3.86
C LEU A 111 5.40 -7.08 4.62
N ALA A 112 5.26 -8.26 5.24
CA ALA A 112 6.37 -8.92 5.92
C ALA A 112 7.51 -9.28 4.94
N GLU A 113 7.18 -9.72 3.72
CA GLU A 113 8.15 -9.95 2.65
C GLU A 113 8.91 -8.66 2.30
N ASP A 114 8.20 -7.55 2.07
CA ASP A 114 8.83 -6.26 1.78
C ASP A 114 9.75 -5.81 2.92
N PHE A 115 9.28 -5.91 4.17
CA PHE A 115 10.07 -5.53 5.34
C PHE A 115 11.30 -6.41 5.55
N SER A 116 11.28 -7.68 5.14
CA SER A 116 12.47 -8.54 5.20
C SER A 116 13.61 -8.05 4.29
N GLN A 117 13.29 -7.30 3.24
CA GLN A 117 14.27 -6.74 2.29
C GLN A 117 14.80 -5.36 2.71
N ILE A 118 14.17 -4.72 3.70
CA ILE A 118 14.55 -3.40 4.20
C ILE A 118 15.35 -3.56 5.48
N ARG A 119 16.57 -3.01 5.49
CA ARG A 119 17.44 -3.00 6.67
C ARG A 119 16.73 -2.38 7.88
N ASP A 120 16.79 -3.09 9.01
CA ASP A 120 16.22 -2.59 10.25
C ASP A 120 16.92 -1.32 10.75
N GLY A 121 16.13 -0.44 11.36
CA GLY A 121 16.60 0.80 11.94
C GLY A 121 15.60 1.93 11.78
N ARG A 122 16.01 3.12 12.23
CA ARG A 122 15.13 4.29 12.35
C ARG A 122 14.44 4.69 11.04
N PHE A 123 15.11 4.58 9.90
CA PHE A 123 14.50 4.91 8.60
C PHE A 123 13.31 4.00 8.28
N LYS A 124 13.42 2.70 8.54
CA LYS A 124 12.32 1.73 8.33
C LYS A 124 11.16 2.03 9.28
N THR A 125 11.43 2.19 10.58
CA THR A 125 10.41 2.51 11.59
C THR A 125 9.70 3.84 11.29
N ASN A 126 10.44 4.88 10.88
CA ASN A 126 9.84 6.16 10.48
C ASN A 126 8.97 6.01 9.22
N GLY A 127 9.41 5.18 8.26
CA GLY A 127 8.63 4.88 7.06
C GLY A 127 7.31 4.19 7.41
N MET A 128 7.35 3.16 8.25
CA MET A 128 6.15 2.48 8.76
C MET A 128 5.19 3.47 9.42
N ALA A 129 5.67 4.28 10.38
CA ALA A 129 4.82 5.24 11.07
C ALA A 129 4.20 6.28 10.12
N LEU A 130 4.95 6.74 9.12
CA LEU A 130 4.44 7.63 8.08
C LEU A 130 3.36 6.96 7.23
N GLY A 131 3.57 5.71 6.82
CA GLY A 131 2.61 4.94 6.04
C GLY A 131 1.28 4.72 6.77
N GLN A 132 1.35 4.31 8.04
CA GLN A 132 0.18 4.19 8.91
C GLN A 132 -0.60 5.51 9.00
N LYS A 133 0.11 6.62 9.19
CA LYS A 133 -0.50 7.95 9.27
C LYS A 133 -1.20 8.35 7.96
N ALA A 134 -0.57 8.09 6.81
CA ALA A 134 -1.13 8.43 5.51
C ALA A 134 -2.38 7.58 5.19
N ALA A 135 -2.34 6.28 5.47
CA ALA A 135 -3.51 5.42 5.30
C ALA A 135 -4.68 5.88 6.17
N ALA A 136 -4.43 6.12 7.46
CA ALA A 136 -5.45 6.58 8.41
C ALA A 136 -6.05 7.96 8.05
N ALA A 137 -5.34 8.79 7.28
CA ALA A 137 -5.81 10.13 6.93
C ALA A 137 -6.79 10.14 5.74
N ILE A 138 -6.88 9.06 4.96
CA ILE A 138 -7.75 8.97 3.77
C ILE A 138 -8.86 7.90 3.87
N LEU A 139 -8.76 6.98 4.83
CA LEU A 139 -9.79 5.98 5.14
C LEU A 139 -10.99 6.61 5.87
#